data_AF-A0A3M1IDD7-F1
#
_entry.id   AF-A0A3M1IDD7-F1
#
_cell.length_a   1.000
_cell.length_b   1.000
_cell.length_c   1.000
_cell.angle_alpha   90.00
_cell.angle_beta   90.00
_cell.angle_gamma   90.00
#
_symmetry.space_group_name_H-M   'P 1'
#
loop_
_entity.id
_entity.type
_entity.pdbx_description
1 polymer ?
#
loop_
_entity_poly.entity_id
_entity_poly.type
_entity_poly.pdbx_seq_one_letter_code
_entity_poly.pdbx_strand_id
1 'polypeptide(L)'
;TGIIPKIADFAHSHRYLGHANYTVGTLFELTRHKMQKVKLTFDKNAGEDQFDFIAICNSAYTGGKMMMAPNAHARYGHVEIVLPKIKSRIKMLRLFPLIFSGKHVELSNVQVMQARTFSVEFPKDSLVLIDGELSIAHKIQGKVMPASWKLWLSSDDV
;
A
#
# COMPACT_ATOMS: atom_id res chain seq x y z
N THR A 1 -1.52 -8.25 -13.86
CA THR A 1 -2.06 -8.82 -15.10
C THR A 1 -3.18 -9.78 -14.75
N GLY A 2 -4.28 -9.76 -15.54
CA GLY A 2 -5.50 -10.52 -15.29
C GLY A 2 -6.10 -10.29 -13.90
N ILE A 3 -6.86 -9.20 -13.73
CA ILE A 3 -7.55 -8.75 -12.50
C ILE A 3 -8.35 -7.45 -12.80
N ILE A 4 -7.80 -6.60 -13.67
CA ILE A 4 -8.36 -5.27 -14.00
C ILE A 4 -9.77 -5.30 -14.64
N PRO A 5 -10.07 -6.17 -15.62
CA PRO A 5 -11.39 -6.13 -16.27
C PRO A 5 -12.55 -6.48 -15.33
N LYS A 6 -12.28 -7.29 -14.28
CA LYS A 6 -13.30 -7.77 -13.33
C LYS A 6 -13.46 -6.85 -12.11
N ILE A 7 -12.40 -6.16 -11.71
CA ILE A 7 -12.47 -5.11 -10.68
C ILE A 7 -13.18 -3.87 -11.23
N ALA A 8 -12.94 -3.52 -12.50
CA ALA A 8 -13.69 -2.47 -13.18
C ALA A 8 -15.19 -2.80 -13.23
N ASP A 9 -15.56 -4.02 -13.62
CA ASP A 9 -16.96 -4.46 -13.70
C ASP A 9 -17.67 -4.50 -12.32
N PHE A 10 -16.95 -4.94 -11.27
CA PHE A 10 -17.48 -4.94 -9.89
C PHE A 10 -17.65 -3.51 -9.33
N ALA A 11 -16.70 -2.62 -9.57
CA ALA A 11 -16.77 -1.22 -9.14
C ALA A 11 -17.86 -0.43 -9.90
N HIS A 12 -18.09 -0.74 -11.18
CA HIS A 12 -19.17 -0.16 -11.98
C HIS A 12 -20.56 -0.62 -11.51
N SER A 13 -20.71 -1.89 -11.13
CA SER A 13 -22.00 -2.48 -10.72
C SER A 13 -22.44 -2.13 -9.29
N HIS A 14 -21.55 -1.59 -8.44
CA HIS A 14 -21.81 -1.32 -7.01
C HIS A 14 -21.65 0.16 -6.64
N ARG A 15 -22.04 1.06 -7.56
CA ARG A 15 -21.95 2.52 -7.41
C ARG A 15 -22.71 3.11 -6.20
N TYR A 16 -23.57 2.32 -5.55
CA TYR A 16 -24.36 2.69 -4.37
C TYR A 16 -23.60 2.58 -3.03
N LEU A 17 -22.36 2.05 -3.01
CA LEU A 17 -21.55 1.86 -1.79
C LEU A 17 -20.54 3.00 -1.49
N GLY A 18 -20.47 4.04 -2.34
CA GLY A 18 -19.65 5.23 -2.09
C GLY A 18 -18.13 4.94 -1.93
N HIS A 19 -17.46 5.68 -1.04
CA HIS A 19 -16.00 5.62 -0.78
C HIS A 19 -15.46 4.23 -0.33
N ALA A 20 -16.33 3.24 -0.09
CA ALA A 20 -15.97 1.91 0.39
C ALA A 20 -15.61 0.88 -0.72
N ASN A 21 -15.77 1.24 -2.00
CA ASN A 21 -15.51 0.34 -3.13
C ASN A 21 -14.05 -0.15 -3.20
N TYR A 22 -13.09 0.70 -2.84
CA TYR A 22 -11.67 0.33 -2.85
C TYR A 22 -11.35 -0.68 -1.74
N THR A 23 -11.89 -0.49 -0.53
CA THR A 23 -11.69 -1.38 0.62
C THR A 23 -12.16 -2.81 0.34
N VAL A 24 -13.31 -2.97 -0.32
CA VAL A 24 -13.89 -4.28 -0.65
C VAL A 24 -13.15 -4.95 -1.82
N GLY A 25 -12.78 -4.19 -2.85
CA GLY A 25 -11.95 -4.68 -3.96
C GLY A 25 -10.55 -5.10 -3.52
N THR A 26 -9.90 -4.31 -2.65
CA THR A 26 -8.61 -4.63 -2.03
C THR A 26 -8.73 -5.89 -1.16
N LEU A 27 -9.78 -6.03 -0.35
CA LEU A 27 -10.01 -7.22 0.47
C LEU A 27 -10.21 -8.49 -0.37
N PHE A 28 -10.90 -8.38 -1.51
CA PHE A 28 -11.11 -9.50 -2.43
C PHE A 28 -9.79 -9.96 -3.08
N GLU A 29 -8.93 -9.04 -3.51
CA GLU A 29 -7.62 -9.35 -4.11
C GLU A 29 -6.62 -9.92 -3.10
N LEU A 30 -6.64 -9.43 -1.85
CA LEU A 30 -5.81 -9.95 -0.76
C LEU A 30 -6.03 -11.45 -0.52
N THR A 31 -7.22 -11.98 -0.82
CA THR A 31 -7.53 -13.42 -0.69
C THR A 31 -7.00 -14.31 -1.82
N ARG A 32 -6.66 -13.74 -2.98
CA ARG A 32 -6.24 -14.49 -4.19
C ARG A 32 -4.77 -14.34 -4.55
N HIS A 33 -4.10 -13.35 -3.95
CA HIS A 33 -2.70 -13.05 -4.20
C HIS A 33 -1.75 -14.20 -3.77
N LYS A 34 -0.52 -14.26 -4.31
CA LYS A 34 0.58 -15.12 -3.88
C LYS A 34 1.80 -14.24 -3.64
N MET A 35 2.52 -14.46 -2.53
CA MET A 35 3.68 -13.64 -2.18
C MET A 35 4.56 -13.37 -3.40
N GLN A 36 4.82 -12.09 -3.63
CA GLN A 36 5.58 -11.63 -4.79
C GLN A 36 7.03 -11.44 -4.39
N LYS A 37 7.92 -12.15 -5.10
CA LYS A 37 9.36 -11.91 -5.00
C LYS A 37 9.67 -10.53 -5.56
N VAL A 38 10.49 -9.77 -4.86
CA VAL A 38 10.93 -8.44 -5.24
C VAL A 38 12.35 -8.21 -4.80
N LYS A 39 13.07 -7.38 -5.55
CA LYS A 39 14.29 -6.74 -5.09
C LYS A 39 13.94 -5.34 -4.61
N LEU A 40 14.10 -5.12 -3.32
CA LEU A 40 13.78 -3.87 -2.66
C LEU A 40 15.07 -3.13 -2.33
N THR A 41 15.09 -1.84 -2.63
CA THR A 41 16.15 -0.92 -2.21
C THR A 41 15.50 0.24 -1.49
N PHE A 42 15.99 0.57 -0.30
CA PHE A 42 15.51 1.69 0.51
C PHE A 42 16.72 2.42 1.07
N ASP A 43 16.88 3.70 0.69
CA ASP A 43 18.06 4.50 1.00
C ASP A 43 19.36 3.77 0.65
N LYS A 44 20.09 3.24 1.64
CA LYS A 44 21.35 2.51 1.45
C LYS A 44 21.22 0.98 1.60
N ASN A 45 20.04 0.49 1.97
CA ASN A 45 19.79 -0.93 2.19
C ASN A 45 19.17 -1.55 0.94
N ALA A 46 19.59 -2.75 0.59
CA ALA A 46 19.00 -3.52 -0.49
C ALA A 46 18.86 -4.99 -0.09
N GLY A 47 17.83 -5.66 -0.61
CA GLY A 47 17.59 -7.07 -0.36
C GLY A 47 16.56 -7.65 -1.31
N GLU A 48 16.61 -8.97 -1.45
CA GLU A 48 15.58 -9.73 -2.17
C GLU A 48 14.74 -10.52 -1.17
N ASP A 49 13.43 -10.41 -1.33
CA ASP A 49 12.49 -11.08 -0.43
C ASP A 49 11.13 -11.23 -1.10
N GLN A 50 10.16 -11.82 -0.39
CA GLN A 50 8.80 -12.00 -0.86
C GLN A 50 7.79 -11.49 0.17
N PHE A 51 6.77 -10.78 -0.33
CA PHE A 51 5.73 -10.15 0.49
C PHE A 51 4.35 -10.34 -0.12
N ASP A 52 3.30 -10.24 0.69
CA ASP A 52 1.92 -10.29 0.19
C ASP A 52 1.53 -9.04 -0.62
N PHE A 53 2.17 -7.92 -0.34
CA PHE A 53 2.15 -6.72 -1.16
C PHE A 53 3.21 -5.78 -0.59
N ILE A 54 3.43 -4.67 -1.28
CA ILE A 54 4.28 -3.59 -0.82
C ILE A 54 3.43 -2.33 -0.87
N ALA A 55 3.20 -1.71 0.28
CA ALA A 55 2.55 -0.40 0.35
C ALA A 55 3.61 0.64 0.67
N ILE A 56 3.73 1.65 -0.18
CA ILE A 56 4.64 2.79 0.01
C ILE A 56 3.75 4.02 0.14
N CYS A 57 3.72 4.61 1.33
CA CYS A 57 2.71 5.59 1.70
C CYS A 57 3.35 6.89 2.17
N ASN A 58 2.87 8.00 1.61
CA ASN A 58 3.21 9.36 2.07
C ASN A 58 2.20 9.89 3.11
N SER A 59 1.01 9.31 3.17
CA SER A 59 -0.06 9.64 4.13
C SER A 59 -0.42 8.42 4.97
N ALA A 60 -0.93 8.66 6.18
CA ALA A 60 -1.29 7.57 7.08
C ALA A 60 -2.49 6.75 6.62
N TYR A 61 -3.43 7.40 5.93
CA TYR A 61 -4.68 6.81 5.51
C TYR A 61 -4.74 6.55 4.01
N THR A 62 -5.45 5.48 3.64
CA THR A 62 -5.86 5.14 2.28
C THR A 62 -7.30 4.63 2.29
N GLY A 63 -8.03 4.77 1.17
CA GLY A 63 -9.43 4.32 1.08
C GLY A 63 -10.35 4.92 2.16
N GLY A 64 -10.09 6.17 2.56
CA GLY A 64 -10.86 6.90 3.57
C GLY A 64 -10.47 6.58 5.02
N LYS A 65 -10.75 5.36 5.50
CA LYS A 65 -10.62 5.00 6.93
C LYS A 65 -9.53 3.98 7.24
N MET A 66 -8.83 3.45 6.24
CA MET A 66 -7.78 2.46 6.49
C MET A 66 -6.48 3.19 6.81
N MET A 67 -6.03 3.10 8.05
CA MET A 67 -4.76 3.66 8.52
C MET A 67 -3.62 2.74 8.07
N MET A 68 -3.36 2.66 6.77
CA MET A 68 -2.37 1.74 6.17
C MET A 68 -0.96 1.97 6.72
N ALA A 69 -0.59 3.22 6.95
CA ALA A 69 0.76 3.63 7.31
C ALA A 69 0.74 4.57 8.52
N PRO A 70 0.50 4.06 9.75
CA PRO A 70 0.27 4.88 10.94
C PRO A 70 1.37 5.91 11.25
N ASN A 71 2.63 5.66 10.86
CA ASN A 71 3.72 6.60 11.10
C ASN A 71 4.10 7.42 9.85
N ALA A 72 3.38 7.27 8.73
CA ALA A 72 3.55 8.13 7.57
C ALA A 72 3.05 9.55 7.87
N HIS A 73 3.93 10.51 7.66
CA HIS A 73 3.60 11.91 7.86
C HIS A 73 4.27 12.77 6.78
N ALA A 74 3.45 13.33 5.90
CA ALA A 74 3.89 14.05 4.70
C ALA A 74 4.88 15.20 4.98
N ARG A 75 4.89 15.75 6.20
CA ARG A 75 5.83 16.83 6.59
C ARG A 75 7.24 16.33 6.92
N TYR A 76 7.42 15.06 7.28
CA TYR A 76 8.71 14.56 7.81
C TYR A 76 9.65 14.01 6.74
N GLY A 77 9.34 14.22 5.46
CA GLY A 77 10.27 14.01 4.35
C GLY A 77 10.69 12.56 4.11
N HIS A 78 9.86 11.61 4.55
CA HIS A 78 10.02 10.18 4.32
C HIS A 78 8.65 9.55 4.00
N VAL A 79 8.68 8.43 3.29
CA VAL A 79 7.52 7.53 3.15
C VAL A 79 7.63 6.41 4.17
N GLU A 80 6.49 5.89 4.60
CA GLU A 80 6.44 4.64 5.35
C GLU A 80 6.13 3.48 4.39
N ILE A 81 6.82 2.37 4.59
CA ILE A 81 6.78 1.20 3.72
C ILE A 81 6.32 0.02 4.56
N VAL A 82 5.18 -0.55 4.19
CA VAL A 82 4.52 -1.65 4.91
C VAL A 82 4.59 -2.92 4.07
N LEU A 83 5.13 -3.97 4.69
CA LEU A 83 5.60 -5.18 4.05
C LEU A 83 5.08 -6.43 4.77
N PRO A 84 3.81 -6.82 4.56
CA PRO A 84 3.22 -7.99 5.18
C PRO A 84 3.75 -9.32 4.59
N LYS A 85 3.93 -10.30 5.48
CA LYS A 85 4.29 -11.70 5.17
C LYS A 85 3.37 -12.69 5.88
N ILE A 86 2.09 -12.66 5.53
CA ILE A 86 1.03 -13.50 6.07
C ILE A 86 0.81 -14.72 5.15
N LYS A 87 1.51 -15.82 5.44
CA LYS A 87 1.42 -17.07 4.64
C LYS A 87 0.00 -17.66 4.52
N SER A 88 -0.90 -17.32 5.44
CA SER A 88 -2.27 -17.85 5.47
C SER A 88 -3.29 -16.77 5.09
N ARG A 89 -4.07 -17.05 4.04
CA ARG A 89 -5.15 -16.17 3.55
C ARG A 89 -6.25 -15.98 4.59
N ILE A 90 -6.61 -17.06 5.31
CA ILE A 90 -7.58 -17.00 6.41
C ILE A 90 -7.04 -16.12 7.54
N LYS A 91 -5.76 -16.25 7.87
CA LYS A 91 -5.11 -15.39 8.88
C LYS A 91 -5.14 -13.93 8.45
N MET A 92 -4.85 -13.64 7.18
CA MET A 92 -4.92 -12.28 6.63
C MET A 92 -6.33 -11.68 6.76
N LEU A 93 -7.38 -12.43 6.37
CA LEU A 93 -8.77 -11.98 6.52
C LEU A 93 -9.14 -11.67 7.98
N ARG A 94 -8.71 -12.52 8.92
CA ARG A 94 -8.96 -12.30 10.36
C ARG A 94 -8.23 -11.08 10.90
N LEU A 95 -7.03 -10.78 10.40
CA LEU A 95 -6.20 -9.66 10.85
C LEU A 95 -6.52 -8.35 10.13
N PHE A 96 -7.20 -8.41 8.99
CA PHE A 96 -7.55 -7.23 8.19
C PHE A 96 -8.19 -6.09 8.99
N PRO A 97 -9.13 -6.31 9.93
CA PRO A 97 -9.73 -5.22 10.69
C PRO A 97 -8.74 -4.34 11.47
N LEU A 98 -7.54 -4.85 11.78
CA LEU A 98 -6.51 -4.08 12.48
C LEU A 98 -6.06 -2.84 11.66
N ILE A 99 -6.21 -2.87 10.32
CA ILE A 99 -5.85 -1.75 9.45
C ILE A 99 -6.62 -0.47 9.75
N PHE A 100 -7.86 -0.57 10.26
CA PHE A 100 -8.66 0.60 10.62
C PHE A 100 -8.15 1.28 11.89
N SER A 101 -7.41 0.55 12.73
CA SER A 101 -6.79 1.07 13.95
C SER A 101 -5.29 1.32 13.82
N GLY A 102 -4.69 0.97 12.68
CA GLY A 102 -3.25 0.99 12.46
C GLY A 102 -2.47 -0.16 13.11
N LYS A 103 -3.07 -0.95 14.00
CA LYS A 103 -2.40 -2.03 14.76
C LYS A 103 -1.87 -3.20 13.90
N HIS A 104 -2.19 -3.25 12.61
CA HIS A 104 -1.63 -4.26 11.71
C HIS A 104 -0.10 -4.14 11.59
N VAL A 105 0.48 -2.95 11.82
CA VAL A 105 1.94 -2.75 11.80
C VAL A 105 2.67 -3.35 13.01
N GLU A 106 1.96 -3.63 14.10
CA GLU A 106 2.52 -4.23 15.31
C GLU A 106 2.67 -5.76 15.20
N LEU A 107 2.10 -6.34 14.15
CA LEU A 107 2.14 -7.78 13.91
C LEU A 107 3.56 -8.22 13.55
N SER A 108 4.07 -9.28 14.18
CA SER A 108 5.41 -9.83 13.91
C SER A 108 5.61 -10.31 12.45
N ASN A 109 4.53 -10.51 11.73
CA ASN A 109 4.51 -10.86 10.31
C ASN A 109 4.29 -9.67 9.38
N VAL A 110 4.47 -8.44 9.87
CA VAL A 110 4.45 -7.20 9.10
C VAL A 110 5.74 -6.45 9.39
N GLN A 111 6.51 -6.17 8.35
CA GLN A 111 7.69 -5.31 8.45
C GLN A 111 7.29 -3.88 8.10
N VAL A 112 7.82 -2.92 8.85
CA VAL A 112 7.60 -1.50 8.61
C VAL A 112 8.94 -0.78 8.64
N MET A 113 9.14 0.13 7.70
CA MET A 113 10.33 0.97 7.64
C MET A 113 10.01 2.33 7.02
N GLN A 114 10.89 3.29 7.26
CA GLN A 114 10.83 4.62 6.67
C GLN A 114 12.01 4.82 5.73
N ALA A 115 11.77 5.49 4.59
CA ALA A 115 12.82 5.77 3.62
C ALA A 115 12.59 7.10 2.91
N ARG A 116 13.68 7.72 2.42
CA ARG A 116 13.61 8.92 1.56
C ARG A 116 13.70 8.57 0.09
N THR A 117 14.33 7.45 -0.23
CA THR A 117 14.46 6.91 -1.56
C THR A 117 14.10 5.44 -1.55
N PHE A 118 13.41 4.98 -2.59
CA PHE A 118 13.04 3.59 -2.71
C PHE A 118 13.13 3.13 -4.16
N SER A 119 13.37 1.84 -4.33
CA SER A 119 13.15 1.15 -5.59
C SER A 119 12.62 -0.26 -5.34
N VAL A 120 11.68 -0.66 -6.18
CA VAL A 120 11.07 -1.99 -6.21
C VAL A 120 11.27 -2.55 -7.60
N GLU A 121 12.04 -3.63 -7.71
CA GLU A 121 12.22 -4.37 -8.95
C GLU A 121 11.48 -5.70 -8.86
N PHE A 122 10.73 -6.01 -9.92
CA PHE A 122 9.94 -7.21 -10.04
C PHE A 122 10.64 -8.20 -10.99
N PRO A 123 10.55 -9.53 -10.77
CA PRO A 123 11.10 -10.53 -11.68
C PRO A 123 10.48 -10.52 -13.08
N LYS A 124 9.32 -9.88 -13.23
CA LYS A 124 8.57 -9.70 -14.47
C LYS A 124 7.63 -8.51 -14.32
N ASP A 125 7.13 -8.01 -15.44
CA ASP A 125 6.09 -6.98 -15.48
C ASP A 125 4.95 -7.31 -14.52
N SER A 126 4.77 -6.42 -13.56
CA SER A 126 3.82 -6.55 -12.46
C SER A 126 2.84 -5.40 -12.49
N LEU A 127 1.62 -5.67 -12.05
CA LEU A 127 0.61 -4.65 -11.93
C LEU A 127 0.80 -3.88 -10.65
N VAL A 128 0.78 -2.55 -10.74
CA VAL A 128 1.02 -1.63 -9.64
C VAL A 128 -0.09 -0.60 -9.59
N LEU A 129 -0.42 -0.16 -8.38
CA LEU A 129 -1.41 0.89 -8.14
C LEU A 129 -0.67 2.11 -7.59
N ILE A 130 -0.77 3.24 -8.30
CA ILE A 130 -0.12 4.50 -7.94
C ILE A 130 -1.21 5.54 -7.85
N ASP A 131 -1.45 6.10 -6.65
CA ASP A 131 -2.47 7.12 -6.39
C ASP A 131 -3.87 6.82 -6.96
N GLY A 132 -4.24 5.52 -7.02
CA GLY A 132 -5.54 5.06 -7.51
C GLY A 132 -5.55 4.67 -9.00
N GLU A 133 -4.47 4.90 -9.73
CA GLU A 133 -4.32 4.51 -11.13
C GLU A 133 -3.51 3.22 -11.29
N LEU A 134 -3.95 2.37 -12.22
CA LEU A 134 -3.32 1.09 -12.50
C LEU A 134 -2.27 1.23 -13.60
N SER A 135 -1.07 0.73 -13.33
CA SER A 135 0.04 0.72 -14.28
C SER A 135 0.75 -0.65 -14.29
N ILE A 136 1.53 -0.90 -15.33
CA ILE A 136 2.39 -2.09 -15.43
C ILE A 136 3.83 -1.61 -15.34
N ALA A 137 4.60 -2.22 -14.44
CA ALA A 137 6.00 -1.89 -14.25
C ALA A 137 6.84 -3.14 -13.97
N HIS A 138 8.04 -3.17 -14.55
CA HIS A 138 9.13 -4.04 -14.11
C HIS A 138 9.89 -3.44 -12.92
N LYS A 139 9.97 -2.10 -12.84
CA LYS A 139 10.67 -1.37 -11.79
C LYS A 139 9.91 -0.10 -11.44
N ILE A 140 9.76 0.16 -10.14
CA ILE A 140 9.35 1.45 -9.60
C ILE A 140 10.54 2.04 -8.85
N GLN A 141 10.73 3.34 -8.98
CA GLN A 141 11.67 4.09 -8.16
C GLN A 141 11.08 5.44 -7.78
N GLY A 142 11.39 5.90 -6.58
CA GLY A 142 10.89 7.16 -6.07
C GLY A 142 11.85 7.80 -5.09
N LYS A 143 11.77 9.12 -5.02
CA LYS A 143 12.46 9.95 -4.05
C LYS A 143 11.46 10.93 -3.44
N VAL A 144 11.43 10.98 -2.12
CA VAL A 144 10.61 11.96 -1.40
C VAL A 144 11.22 13.34 -1.60
N MET A 145 10.36 14.29 -1.93
CA MET A 145 10.68 15.71 -2.09
C MET A 145 10.06 16.46 -0.90
N PRO A 146 10.80 16.69 0.20
CA PRO A 146 10.24 17.32 1.39
C PRO A 146 9.73 18.73 1.09
N ALA A 147 8.57 19.08 1.67
CA ALA A 147 7.97 20.42 1.55
C ALA A 147 7.79 20.94 0.11
N SER A 148 7.56 20.04 -0.86
CA SER A 148 7.42 20.39 -2.28
C SER A 148 6.11 21.11 -2.62
N TRP A 149 5.10 21.05 -1.74
CA TRP A 149 3.78 21.65 -1.95
C TRP A 149 3.27 22.27 -0.63
N LYS A 150 2.46 23.32 -0.75
CA LYS A 150 1.76 23.96 0.39
C LYS A 150 0.29 23.63 0.33
N LEU A 151 -0.26 23.14 1.43
CA LEU A 151 -1.69 22.86 1.58
C LEU A 151 -2.27 23.81 2.63
N TRP A 152 -3.46 24.33 2.37
CA TRP A 152 -4.23 25.07 3.35
C TRP A 152 -5.01 24.06 4.20
N LEU A 153 -4.82 24.10 5.52
CA LEU A 153 -5.53 23.28 6.48
C LEU A 153 -6.47 24.18 7.28
N SER A 154 -7.64 23.66 7.67
CA SER A 154 -8.48 24.34 8.65
C SER A 154 -7.71 24.44 9.97
N SER A 155 -7.94 25.50 10.75
CA SER A 155 -7.31 25.70 12.06
C SER A 155 -7.58 24.55 13.04
N ASP A 156 -8.61 23.76 12.79
CA ASP A 156 -9.03 22.64 13.63
C ASP A 156 -8.33 21.30 13.27
N ASP A 157 -7.60 21.26 12.15
CA ASP A 157 -6.95 20.05 11.59
C ASP A 157 -5.41 20.02 11.81
N VAL A 158 -4.86 20.95 12.63
CA VAL A 158 -3.41 21.13 12.87
C VAL A 158 -2.99 20.54 14.21
#